data_AF-A0A2V9G389-F1
#
_entry.id   AF-A0A2V9G389-F1
#
_cell.length_a   1.000
_cell.length_b   1.000
_cell.length_c   1.000
_cell.angle_alpha   90.00
_cell.angle_beta   90.00
_cell.angle_gamma   90.00
#
_symmetry.space_group_name_H-M   'P 1'
#
loop_
_entity.id
_entity.type
_entity.pdbx_description
1 polymer ?
#
loop_
_entity_poly.entity_id
_entity_poly.type
_entity_poly.pdbx_seq_one_letter_code
_entity_poly.pdbx_strand_id
1 'polypeptide(L)'
;MGDSDIAQLTAGITHHLATIAPNLEVDVQRTRKNLDLTQGLIFAEALSMTLDENIDRAQAHEIIEAACARGRKDKRELRMILSADPKVGAQLTTGDLDCLFDPRHYLGAAQEYIYGVVAASRSKIPPGEE
;
A
#
# COMPACT_ATOMS: atom_id res chain seq x y z
N MET A 1 35.73 17.91 7.59
CA MET A 1 34.45 18.49 7.16
C MET A 1 34.19 19.65 8.10
N GLY A 2 34.43 20.87 7.63
CA GLY A 2 34.25 22.07 8.45
C GLY A 2 32.78 22.49 8.51
N ASP A 3 32.41 23.34 9.46
CA ASP A 3 31.02 23.84 9.59
C ASP A 3 30.52 24.53 8.31
N SER A 4 31.43 25.09 7.50
CA SER A 4 31.12 25.66 6.18
C SER A 4 30.66 24.61 5.17
N ASP A 5 31.21 23.39 5.19
CA ASP A 5 30.85 22.31 4.27
C ASP A 5 29.41 21.84 4.53
N ILE A 6 29.00 21.74 5.80
CA ILE A 6 27.65 21.34 6.19
C ILE A 6 26.62 22.35 5.67
N ALA A 7 26.90 23.65 5.84
CA ALA A 7 26.01 24.71 5.37
C ALA A 7 25.89 24.73 3.84
N GLN A 8 27.01 24.58 3.13
CA GLN A 8 27.02 24.57 1.66
C GLN A 8 26.25 23.37 1.07
N LEU A 9 26.47 22.17 1.62
CA LEU A 9 25.78 20.97 1.16
C LEU A 9 24.28 21.04 1.45
N THR A 10 23.90 21.51 2.64
CA THR A 10 22.48 21.66 3.02
C THR A 10 21.77 22.65 2.11
N ALA A 11 22.39 23.80 1.83
CA ALA A 11 21.84 24.80 0.91
C ALA A 11 21.67 24.24 -0.51
N GLY A 12 22.69 23.54 -1.02
CA GLY A 12 22.63 22.89 -2.33
C GLY A 12 21.51 21.86 -2.43
N ILE A 13 21.37 20.97 -1.44
CA ILE A 13 20.30 19.96 -1.41
C ILE A 13 18.92 20.63 -1.35
N THR A 14 18.77 21.66 -0.51
CA THR A 14 17.49 22.38 -0.36
C THR A 14 17.09 23.05 -1.67
N HIS A 15 18.04 23.68 -2.38
CA HIS A 15 17.80 24.29 -3.68
C HIS A 15 17.34 23.27 -4.73
N HIS A 16 17.99 22.11 -4.80
CA HIS A 16 17.58 21.05 -5.71
C HIS A 16 16.21 20.48 -5.36
N LEU A 17 15.92 20.23 -4.08
CA LEU A 17 14.62 19.72 -3.64
C LEU A 17 13.47 20.71 -3.93
N ALA A 18 13.69 22.02 -3.75
CA ALA A 18 12.72 23.05 -4.09
C ALA A 18 12.39 23.06 -5.60
N THR A 19 13.32 22.59 -6.44
CA THR A 19 13.11 22.45 -7.89
C THR A 19 12.43 21.11 -8.22
N ILE A 20 12.84 20.01 -7.60
CA ILE A 20 12.35 18.66 -7.92
C ILE A 20 10.93 18.44 -7.39
N ALA A 21 10.66 18.80 -6.13
CA ALA A 21 9.41 18.48 -5.47
C ALA A 21 8.14 18.98 -6.21
N PRO A 22 8.05 20.24 -6.68
CA PRO A 22 6.87 20.70 -7.42
C PRO A 22 6.75 20.16 -8.84
N ASN A 23 7.85 19.63 -9.41
CA ASN A 23 7.91 19.13 -10.79
C ASN A 23 7.94 17.60 -10.87
N LEU A 24 7.70 16.90 -9.76
CA LEU A 24 7.72 15.45 -9.73
C LEU A 24 6.50 14.87 -10.47
N GLU A 25 6.77 14.09 -11.51
CA GLU A 25 5.72 13.38 -12.26
C GLU A 25 5.49 11.98 -11.67
N VAL A 26 4.23 11.64 -11.40
CA VAL A 26 3.83 10.33 -10.87
C VAL A 26 3.17 9.50 -11.96
N ASP A 27 3.82 8.40 -12.35
CA ASP A 27 3.23 7.39 -13.22
C ASP A 27 2.36 6.42 -12.41
N VAL A 28 1.08 6.75 -12.28
CA VAL A 28 0.09 5.93 -11.54
C VAL A 28 -0.08 4.54 -12.17
N GLN A 29 0.03 4.42 -13.50
CA GLN A 29 -0.14 3.16 -14.20
C GLN A 29 1.02 2.21 -13.92
N ARG A 30 2.25 2.74 -13.91
CA ARG A 30 3.42 1.96 -13.50
C ARG A 30 3.35 1.56 -12.03
N THR A 31 2.90 2.45 -11.15
CA THR A 31 2.68 2.10 -9.73
C THR A 31 1.69 0.94 -9.60
N ARG A 32 0.57 0.96 -10.33
CA ARG A 32 -0.38 -0.16 -10.32
C ARG A 32 0.26 -1.46 -10.80
N LYS A 33 0.99 -1.43 -11.92
CA LYS A 33 1.72 -2.61 -12.44
C LYS A 33 2.75 -3.15 -11.45
N ASN A 34 3.41 -2.27 -10.70
CA ASN A 34 4.39 -2.69 -9.69
C ASN A 34 3.72 -3.45 -8.54
N LEU A 35 2.51 -3.05 -8.13
CA LEU A 35 1.74 -3.79 -7.12
C LEU A 35 1.36 -5.19 -7.62
N ASP A 36 1.06 -5.33 -8.91
CA ASP A 36 0.67 -6.59 -9.52
C ASP A 36 1.86 -7.58 -9.67
N LEU A 37 3.11 -7.12 -9.52
CA LEU A 37 4.32 -7.96 -9.63
C LEU A 37 4.33 -9.13 -8.63
N THR A 38 3.68 -8.98 -7.47
CA THR A 38 3.60 -10.05 -6.49
C THR A 38 2.46 -11.02 -6.76
N GLN A 39 1.74 -10.88 -7.88
CA GLN A 39 0.61 -11.73 -8.25
C GLN A 39 -0.47 -11.81 -7.13
N GLY A 40 -0.71 -10.69 -6.46
CA GLY A 40 -1.70 -10.57 -5.38
C GLY A 40 -1.22 -10.99 -3.98
N LEU A 41 0.02 -11.48 -3.83
CA LEU A 41 0.54 -11.91 -2.51
C LEU A 41 0.65 -10.77 -1.47
N ILE A 42 0.80 -9.52 -1.90
CA ILE A 42 0.76 -8.36 -0.98
C ILE A 42 -0.55 -8.21 -0.21
N PHE A 43 -1.65 -8.82 -0.67
CA PHE A 43 -2.97 -8.73 -0.04
C PHE A 43 -3.21 -9.79 1.04
N ALA A 44 -2.23 -10.66 1.33
CA ALA A 44 -2.41 -11.80 2.21
C ALA A 44 -2.93 -11.42 3.61
N GLU A 45 -2.40 -10.36 4.21
CA GLU A 45 -2.86 -9.90 5.52
C GLU A 45 -4.32 -9.42 5.48
N ALA A 46 -4.67 -8.55 4.52
CA ALA A 46 -6.03 -8.04 4.33
C ALA A 46 -7.05 -9.18 4.16
N LEU A 47 -6.69 -10.17 3.33
CA LEU A 47 -7.49 -11.36 3.10
C LEU A 47 -7.66 -12.18 4.39
N SER A 48 -6.58 -12.42 5.13
CA SER A 48 -6.62 -13.18 6.38
C SER A 48 -7.46 -12.48 7.45
N MET A 49 -7.37 -11.15 7.55
CA MET A 49 -8.17 -10.37 8.50
C MET A 49 -9.66 -10.40 8.15
N THR A 50 -9.99 -10.31 6.86
CA THR A 50 -11.40 -10.35 6.42
C THR A 50 -12.01 -11.75 6.60
N LEU A 51 -11.22 -12.82 6.38
CA LEU A 51 -11.68 -14.18 6.64
C LEU A 51 -11.93 -14.42 8.14
N ASP A 52 -11.09 -13.86 9.02
CA ASP A 52 -11.22 -13.96 10.50
C ASP A 52 -12.57 -13.40 11.01
N GLU A 53 -13.24 -12.52 10.25
CA GLU A 53 -14.59 -12.04 10.61
C GLU A 53 -15.67 -13.12 10.48
N ASN A 54 -15.44 -14.15 9.65
CA ASN A 54 -16.43 -15.19 9.34
C ASN A 54 -16.04 -16.57 9.90
N ILE A 55 -14.75 -16.82 10.11
CA ILE A 55 -14.20 -18.08 10.62
C ILE A 55 -13.14 -17.81 11.69
N ASP A 56 -12.69 -18.84 12.40
CA ASP A 56 -11.62 -18.68 13.39
C ASP A 56 -10.31 -18.15 12.78
N ARG A 57 -9.67 -17.23 13.49
CA ARG A 57 -8.40 -16.59 13.13
C ARG A 57 -7.31 -17.56 12.66
N ALA A 58 -7.10 -18.65 13.40
CA ALA A 58 -6.07 -19.60 13.06
C ALA A 58 -6.41 -20.29 11.74
N GLN A 59 -7.68 -20.64 11.55
CA GLN A 59 -8.17 -21.23 10.31
C GLN A 59 -8.04 -20.27 9.11
N ALA A 60 -8.40 -18.99 9.28
CA ALA A 60 -8.23 -17.96 8.26
C ALA A 60 -6.76 -17.82 7.84
N HIS A 61 -5.87 -17.74 8.83
CA HIS A 61 -4.43 -17.64 8.60
C HIS A 61 -3.89 -18.84 7.83
N GLU A 62 -4.21 -20.06 8.26
CA GLU A 62 -3.78 -21.30 7.60
C GLU A 62 -4.24 -21.38 6.13
N ILE A 63 -5.49 -21.00 5.85
CA ILE A 63 -6.03 -21.01 4.47
C ILE A 63 -5.24 -20.05 3.58
N ILE A 64 -5.05 -18.80 4.04
CA ILE A 64 -4.34 -17.80 3.24
C ILE A 64 -2.86 -18.13 3.11
N GLU A 65 -2.22 -18.62 4.17
CA GLU A 65 -0.81 -19.04 4.15
C GLU A 65 -0.59 -20.16 3.12
N ALA A 66 -1.45 -21.19 3.13
CA ALA A 66 -1.39 -22.29 2.17
C ALA A 66 -1.62 -21.81 0.72
N ALA A 67 -2.57 -20.90 0.51
CA ALA A 67 -2.82 -20.30 -0.80
C ALA A 67 -1.63 -19.47 -1.30
N CYS A 68 -1.00 -18.67 -0.42
CA CYS A 68 0.21 -17.92 -0.75
C CYS A 68 1.40 -18.84 -1.05
N ALA A 69 1.56 -19.94 -0.29
CA ALA A 69 2.59 -20.93 -0.55
C ALA A 69 2.42 -21.58 -1.94
N ARG A 70 1.18 -21.93 -2.31
CA ARG A 70 0.84 -22.41 -3.66
C ARG A 70 1.11 -21.34 -4.73
N GLY A 71 0.71 -20.09 -4.50
CA GLY A 71 0.96 -18.98 -5.43
C GLY A 71 2.43 -18.79 -5.74
N ARG A 72 3.29 -18.82 -4.71
CA ARG A 72 4.75 -18.76 -4.87
C ARG A 72 5.32 -19.96 -5.63
N LYS A 73 4.91 -21.17 -5.26
CA LYS A 73 5.41 -22.41 -5.86
C LYS A 73 5.03 -22.53 -7.34
N ASP A 74 3.78 -22.24 -7.66
CA ASP A 74 3.20 -22.46 -8.97
C ASP A 74 3.26 -21.21 -9.86
N LYS A 75 3.75 -20.08 -9.33
CA LYS A 75 3.77 -18.74 -9.96
C LYS A 75 2.39 -18.34 -10.49
N ARG A 76 1.36 -18.63 -9.70
CA ARG A 76 -0.05 -18.36 -10.02
C ARG A 76 -0.59 -17.24 -9.17
N GLU A 77 -1.53 -16.51 -9.74
CA GLU A 77 -2.22 -15.41 -9.07
C GLU A 77 -3.00 -15.91 -7.85
N LEU A 78 -2.80 -15.26 -6.70
CA LEU A 78 -3.44 -15.64 -5.44
C LEU A 78 -4.97 -15.60 -5.57
N ARG A 79 -5.51 -14.60 -6.27
CA ARG A 79 -6.94 -14.45 -6.55
C ARG A 79 -7.53 -15.69 -7.21
N MET A 80 -6.85 -16.24 -8.21
CA MET A 80 -7.30 -17.45 -8.91
C MET A 80 -7.25 -18.68 -8.02
N ILE A 81 -6.25 -18.77 -7.14
CA ILE A 81 -6.12 -19.87 -6.18
C ILE A 81 -7.28 -19.84 -5.17
N LEU A 82 -7.57 -18.67 -4.61
CA LEU A 82 -8.63 -18.48 -3.61
C LEU A 82 -10.03 -18.64 -4.22
N SER A 83 -10.25 -18.13 -5.43
CA SER A 83 -11.54 -18.29 -6.14
C SER A 83 -11.87 -19.76 -6.45
N ALA A 84 -10.84 -20.61 -6.56
CA ALA A 84 -10.99 -22.03 -6.78
C ALA A 84 -11.07 -22.85 -5.48
N ASP A 85 -10.89 -22.22 -4.31
CA ASP A 85 -10.94 -22.89 -3.02
C ASP A 85 -12.37 -22.90 -2.46
N PRO A 86 -13.01 -24.07 -2.30
CA PRO A 86 -14.37 -24.16 -1.76
C PRO A 86 -14.49 -23.59 -0.34
N LYS A 87 -13.41 -23.64 0.46
CA LYS A 87 -13.43 -23.09 1.83
C LYS A 87 -13.55 -21.58 1.81
N VAL A 88 -12.94 -20.92 0.82
CA VAL A 88 -13.02 -19.47 0.64
C VAL A 88 -14.34 -19.09 -0.01
N GLY A 89 -14.76 -19.82 -1.06
CA GLY A 89 -16.04 -19.57 -1.74
C GLY A 89 -17.28 -19.78 -0.84
N ALA A 90 -17.14 -20.50 0.27
CA ALA A 90 -18.18 -20.62 1.29
C ALA A 90 -18.32 -19.37 2.18
N GLN A 91 -17.30 -18.51 2.25
CA GLN A 91 -17.26 -17.32 3.11
C GLN A 91 -17.28 -16.01 2.33
N LEU A 92 -16.68 -15.99 1.13
CA LEU A 92 -16.54 -14.80 0.30
C LEU A 92 -17.12 -15.04 -1.09
N THR A 93 -17.86 -14.07 -1.59
CA THR A 93 -18.31 -14.03 -2.98
C THR A 93 -17.18 -13.58 -3.91
N THR A 94 -17.40 -13.73 -5.23
CA THR A 94 -16.48 -13.15 -6.23
C THR A 94 -16.36 -11.64 -6.10
N GLY A 95 -17.45 -10.94 -5.76
CA GLY A 95 -17.44 -9.49 -5.54
C GLY A 95 -16.62 -9.08 -4.32
N ASP A 96 -16.64 -9.90 -3.25
CA ASP A 96 -15.82 -9.66 -2.07
C ASP A 96 -14.33 -9.82 -2.41
N LEU A 97 -13.98 -10.86 -3.18
CA LEU A 97 -12.62 -11.03 -3.68
C LEU A 97 -12.20 -9.89 -4.61
N ASP A 98 -13.08 -9.40 -5.50
CA ASP A 98 -12.81 -8.21 -6.33
C ASP A 98 -12.44 -7.00 -5.47
N CYS A 99 -13.21 -6.78 -4.41
CA CYS A 99 -12.99 -5.68 -3.48
C CYS A 99 -11.65 -5.83 -2.75
N LEU A 100 -11.32 -7.03 -2.25
CA LEU A 100 -10.11 -7.29 -1.45
C LEU A 100 -8.81 -7.24 -2.28
N PHE A 101 -8.87 -7.51 -3.58
CA PHE A 101 -7.73 -7.38 -4.49
C PHE A 101 -7.58 -5.97 -5.10
N ASP A 102 -8.41 -5.01 -4.67
CA ASP A 102 -8.23 -3.60 -4.99
C ASP A 102 -7.36 -2.89 -3.93
N PRO A 103 -6.16 -2.39 -4.29
CA PRO A 103 -5.25 -1.72 -3.34
C PRO A 103 -5.84 -0.47 -2.70
N ARG A 104 -6.90 0.12 -3.28
CA ARG A 104 -7.57 1.29 -2.70
C ARG A 104 -8.33 0.96 -1.42
N HIS A 105 -8.68 -0.31 -1.20
CA HIS A 105 -9.39 -0.74 0.01
C HIS A 105 -8.45 -1.12 1.16
N TYR A 106 -7.14 -1.10 0.94
CA TYR A 106 -6.14 -1.44 1.98
C TYR A 106 -5.07 -0.36 2.14
N LEU A 107 -5.52 0.88 2.34
CA LEU A 107 -4.65 2.05 2.55
C LEU A 107 -4.40 2.39 4.03
N GLY A 108 -5.12 1.73 4.94
CA GLY A 108 -5.04 2.00 6.38
C GLY A 108 -5.24 3.48 6.72
N ALA A 109 -4.40 4.00 7.62
CA ALA A 109 -4.44 5.39 8.06
C ALA A 109 -3.71 6.38 7.11
N ALA A 110 -3.36 5.98 5.89
CA ALA A 110 -2.60 6.84 4.97
C ALA A 110 -3.27 8.21 4.77
N GLN A 111 -4.61 8.23 4.61
CA GLN A 111 -5.35 9.46 4.41
C GLN A 111 -5.36 10.36 5.67
N GLU A 112 -5.44 9.75 6.85
CA GLU A 112 -5.39 10.47 8.13
C GLU A 112 -4.03 11.15 8.32
N TYR A 113 -2.93 10.45 8.00
CA TYR A 113 -1.59 11.02 8.07
C TYR A 113 -1.38 12.16 7.06
N ILE A 114 -1.86 11.99 5.82
CA ILE A 114 -1.79 13.05 4.80
C ILE A 114 -2.52 14.31 5.30
N TYR A 115 -3.76 14.15 5.78
CA TYR A 115 -4.53 15.30 6.27
C TYR A 115 -3.92 15.92 7.52
N GLY A 116 -3.41 15.12 8.45
CA GLY A 116 -2.73 15.60 9.64
C GLY A 116 -1.53 16.49 9.32
N VAL A 117 -0.68 16.06 8.38
CA VAL A 117 0.51 16.84 7.94
C VAL A 117 0.10 18.11 7.20
N VAL A 118 -0.87 18.04 6.28
CA VAL A 118 -1.35 19.21 5.52
C VAL A 118 -2.00 20.24 6.44
N ALA A 119 -2.77 19.82 7.44
CA ALA A 119 -3.36 20.72 8.43
C ALA A 119 -2.27 21.41 9.29
N ALA A 120 -1.27 20.64 9.74
CA ALA A 120 -0.18 21.14 10.56
C ALA A 120 0.78 22.08 9.81
N SER A 121 0.95 21.93 8.49
CA SER A 121 1.78 22.83 7.70
C SER A 121 1.10 24.18 7.49
N ARG A 122 -0.22 24.19 7.26
CA ARG A 122 -1.02 25.40 7.07
C ARG A 122 -1.10 26.28 8.32
N SER A 123 -1.09 25.69 9.51
CA SER A 123 -1.09 26.46 10.77
C SER A 123 0.26 27.10 11.11
N LYS A 124 1.33 26.75 10.39
CA LYS A 124 2.69 27.27 10.58
C LYS A 124 3.11 28.31 9.52
N ILE A 125 2.32 28.50 8.46
CA ILE A 125 2.55 29.54 7.47
C ILE A 125 1.95 30.86 8.03
N PRO A 126 2.76 31.88 8.35
CA PRO A 126 2.21 33.17 8.76
C PRO A 126 1.40 33.79 7.61
N PRO A 127 0.25 34.43 7.88
CA PRO A 127 -0.50 35.12 6.84
C PRO A 127 0.25 36.39 6.41
N GLY A 128 0.73 36.47 5.16
CA GLY A 128 1.18 37.74 4.57
C GLY A 128 2.46 37.77 3.73
N GLU A 129 2.72 36.78 2.88
CA GLU A 129 3.62 36.97 1.71
C GLU A 129 2.89 36.47 0.45
N GLU A 130 1.92 37.26 -0.01
CA GLU A 130 1.38 37.22 -1.39
C GLU A 130 1.97 38.39 -2.19
#